data_AF-A0A433EGW5-F1
#
_entry.id   AF-A0A433EGW5-F1
#
_cell.length_a   1.000
_cell.length_b   1.000
_cell.length_c   1.000
_cell.angle_alpha   90.00
_cell.angle_beta   90.00
_cell.angle_gamma   90.00
#
_symmetry.space_group_name_H-M   'P 1'
#
loop_
_entity.id
_entity.type
_entity.pdbx_description
1 polymer ?
#
loop_
_entity_poly.entity_id
_entity_poly.type
_entity_poly.pdbx_seq_one_letter_code
_entity_poly.pdbx_strand_id
1 'polypeptide(L)'
;MKKTRTQPPGTPLFIGAAIAGLLHAAPSFYWMCGGMWLLDTVGPMAVKLQQEGNVPVRFLLAAVFIAKVTGALVPLIYHLRPPAHAWVRIVSWVGSIVLIGWGGRGTFAGWQRVVTGKASLDNPIIAGHTYLWSPLFLIWGLLLCGALFVSRARRQKVSAA
;
A
#
# COMPACT_ATOMS: atom_id res chain seq x y z
N MET A 1 2.54 -15.09 -36.28
CA MET A 1 3.29 -13.97 -35.64
C MET A 1 2.55 -13.51 -34.38
N LYS A 2 3.03 -13.83 -33.18
CA LYS A 2 2.49 -13.26 -31.93
C LYS A 2 2.92 -11.79 -31.88
N LYS A 3 1.99 -10.84 -32.06
CA LYS A 3 2.23 -9.44 -31.67
C LYS A 3 2.50 -9.43 -30.17
N THR A 4 3.77 -9.33 -29.79
CA THR A 4 4.15 -8.97 -28.41
C THR A 4 3.52 -7.62 -28.13
N ARG A 5 2.39 -7.62 -27.42
CA ARG A 5 1.74 -6.40 -26.94
C ARG A 5 2.74 -5.73 -26.02
N THR A 6 3.46 -4.73 -26.53
CA THR A 6 4.36 -3.92 -25.72
C THR A 6 3.51 -3.22 -24.67
N GLN A 7 3.71 -3.57 -23.40
CA GLN A 7 2.96 -3.00 -22.30
C GLN A 7 3.17 -1.47 -22.26
N PRO A 8 2.16 -0.69 -21.86
CA PRO A 8 2.34 0.75 -21.71
C PRO A 8 3.48 1.07 -20.71
N PRO A 9 4.23 2.14 -20.92
CA PRO A 9 5.36 2.48 -20.06
C PRO A 9 4.90 2.73 -18.63
N GLY A 10 5.68 2.25 -17.66
CA GLY A 10 5.33 2.28 -16.23
C GLY A 10 4.46 1.11 -15.76
N THR A 11 4.04 0.20 -16.64
CA THR A 11 3.26 -0.99 -16.26
C THR A 11 3.95 -1.84 -15.17
N PRO A 12 5.25 -2.14 -15.23
CA PRO A 12 5.91 -2.91 -14.16
C PRO A 12 5.80 -2.22 -12.79
N LEU A 13 5.87 -0.89 -12.74
CA LEU A 13 5.72 -0.12 -11.51
C LEU A 13 4.28 -0.13 -10.98
N PHE A 14 3.28 -0.03 -11.86
CA PHE A 14 1.87 -0.19 -11.48
C PHE A 14 1.58 -1.61 -10.97
N ILE A 15 2.17 -2.64 -11.59
CA ILE A 15 2.05 -4.03 -11.12
C ILE A 15 2.71 -4.18 -9.76
N GLY A 16 3.93 -3.67 -9.58
CA GLY A 16 4.61 -3.70 -8.29
C GLY A 16 3.82 -2.98 -7.20
N ALA A 17 3.26 -1.81 -7.50
CA ALA A 17 2.40 -1.07 -6.59
C ALA A 17 1.13 -1.87 -6.23
N ALA A 18 0.50 -2.52 -7.22
CA ALA A 18 -0.66 -3.37 -6.98
C ALA A 18 -0.31 -4.57 -6.09
N ILE A 19 0.81 -5.26 -6.34
CA ILE A 19 1.27 -6.38 -5.52
C ILE A 19 1.52 -5.91 -4.08
N ALA A 20 2.27 -4.82 -3.89
CA ALA A 20 2.55 -4.28 -2.56
C ALA A 20 1.26 -3.90 -1.81
N GLY A 21 0.32 -3.23 -2.48
CA GLY A 21 -0.97 -2.87 -1.92
C GLY A 21 -1.84 -4.08 -1.56
N LEU A 22 -1.85 -5.13 -2.39
CA LEU A 22 -2.58 -6.38 -2.12
C LEU A 22 -1.95 -7.16 -0.97
N LEU A 23 -0.63 -7.25 -0.90
CA LEU A 23 0.08 -7.82 0.24
C LEU A 23 -0.25 -7.07 1.53
N HIS A 24 -0.40 -5.75 1.48
CA HIS A 24 -0.82 -4.93 2.61
C HIS A 24 -2.33 -5.09 2.95
N ALA A 25 -3.15 -5.48 1.97
CA ALA A 25 -4.58 -5.72 2.16
C ALA A 25 -4.86 -7.10 2.77
N ALA A 26 -4.06 -8.11 2.45
CA ALA A 26 -4.28 -9.50 2.88
C ALA A 26 -4.43 -9.66 4.40
N PRO A 27 -3.63 -9.03 5.27
CA PRO A 27 -3.83 -9.10 6.72
C PRO A 27 -5.18 -8.53 7.18
N SER A 28 -5.67 -7.46 6.54
CA SER A 28 -6.99 -6.89 6.89
C SER A 28 -8.14 -7.86 6.56
N PHE A 29 -8.04 -8.61 5.47
CA PHE A 29 -8.99 -9.68 5.16
C PHE A 29 -8.91 -10.82 6.17
N TYR A 30 -7.68 -11.29 6.45
CA TYR A 30 -7.46 -12.36 7.42
C TYR A 30 -7.97 -11.99 8.83
N TRP A 31 -7.72 -10.77 9.30
CA TRP A 31 -8.24 -10.28 10.58
C TRP A 31 -9.76 -10.10 10.55
N MET A 32 -10.35 -9.65 9.43
CA MET A 32 -11.82 -9.60 9.29
C MET A 32 -12.46 -10.99 9.50
N CYS A 33 -11.78 -12.06 9.07
CA CYS A 33 -12.22 -13.45 9.26
C CYS A 33 -11.97 -14.01 10.67
N GLY A 34 -11.49 -13.22 11.63
CA GLY A 34 -11.21 -13.68 13.00
C GLY A 34 -9.75 -14.08 13.25
N GLY A 35 -8.86 -13.90 12.27
CA GLY A 35 -7.44 -14.22 12.41
C GLY A 35 -6.73 -13.36 13.46
N MET A 36 -5.73 -13.94 14.14
CA MET A 36 -4.93 -13.28 15.19
C MET A 36 -3.45 -13.09 14.80
N TRP A 37 -2.99 -13.77 13.77
CA TRP A 37 -1.60 -13.69 13.30
C TRP A 37 -1.18 -12.26 12.98
N LEU A 38 0.01 -11.86 13.44
CA LEU A 38 0.60 -10.52 13.31
C LEU A 38 -0.20 -9.38 13.95
N LEU A 39 -1.31 -9.65 14.65
CA LEU A 39 -2.16 -8.60 15.23
C LEU A 39 -1.50 -7.92 16.43
N ASP A 40 -0.68 -8.68 17.17
CA ASP A 40 0.22 -8.20 18.22
C ASP A 40 1.23 -7.18 17.71
N THR A 41 1.61 -7.26 16.43
CA THR A 41 2.51 -6.31 15.78
C THR A 41 1.82 -5.00 15.35
N VAL A 42 0.48 -4.95 15.38
CA VAL A 42 -0.32 -3.75 15.11
C VAL A 42 -0.57 -2.97 16.39
N GLY A 43 -0.90 -3.68 17.48
CA GLY A 43 -0.99 -3.10 18.81
C GLY A 43 -1.98 -3.81 19.74
N PRO A 44 -1.90 -3.54 21.06
CA PRO A 44 -2.66 -4.27 22.08
C PRO A 44 -4.18 -4.06 21.95
N MET A 45 -4.59 -2.87 21.51
CA MET A 45 -6.01 -2.57 21.27
C MET A 45 -6.59 -3.44 20.15
N ALA A 46 -5.84 -3.70 19.08
CA ALA A 46 -6.29 -4.55 17.98
C ALA A 46 -6.51 -5.99 18.46
N VAL A 47 -5.58 -6.51 19.27
CA VAL A 47 -5.69 -7.84 19.90
C VAL A 47 -6.93 -7.95 20.78
N LYS A 48 -7.15 -6.97 21.67
CA LYS A 48 -8.29 -6.94 22.58
C LYS A 48 -9.61 -6.94 21.83
N LEU A 49 -9.77 -6.01 20.88
CA LEU A 49 -10.99 -5.87 20.08
C LEU A 49 -11.34 -7.13 19.28
N GLN A 50 -10.32 -7.85 18.81
CA GLN A 50 -10.49 -9.09 18.07
C GLN A 50 -10.91 -10.25 18.98
N GLN A 51 -10.31 -10.36 20.18
CA GLN A 51 -10.67 -11.37 21.18
C GLN A 51 -12.10 -11.20 21.71
N GLU A 52 -12.56 -9.95 21.83
CA GLU A 52 -13.93 -9.62 22.22
C GLU A 52 -14.96 -9.95 21.13
N GLY A 53 -14.52 -10.36 19.92
CA GLY A 53 -15.42 -10.74 18.83
C GLY A 53 -16.26 -9.59 18.29
N ASN A 54 -15.77 -8.35 18.42
CA ASN A 54 -16.54 -7.13 18.16
C ASN A 54 -16.92 -7.03 16.66
N VAL A 55 -18.20 -7.23 16.34
CA VAL A 55 -18.74 -7.21 14.97
C VAL A 55 -18.43 -5.90 14.23
N PRO A 56 -18.62 -4.70 14.82
CA PRO A 56 -18.16 -3.43 14.26
C PRO A 56 -16.71 -3.42 13.78
N VAL A 57 -15.79 -4.08 14.50
CA VAL A 57 -14.36 -4.12 14.13
C VAL A 57 -14.16 -4.93 12.86
N ARG A 58 -14.92 -6.01 12.65
CA ARG A 58 -14.89 -6.78 11.40
C ARG A 58 -15.37 -5.95 10.22
N PHE A 59 -16.43 -5.17 10.38
CA PHE A 59 -16.90 -4.24 9.33
C PHE A 59 -15.86 -3.15 9.02
N LEU A 60 -15.20 -2.61 10.04
CA LEU A 60 -14.11 -1.66 9.85
C LEU A 60 -12.95 -2.30 9.06
N LEU A 61 -12.55 -3.53 9.41
CA LEU A 61 -11.52 -4.26 8.69
C LEU A 61 -11.91 -4.58 7.24
N ALA A 62 -13.20 -4.90 7.00
CA ALA A 62 -13.75 -5.07 5.66
C ALA A 62 -13.62 -3.78 4.83
N ALA A 63 -14.01 -2.64 5.41
CA ALA A 63 -13.89 -1.33 4.75
C ALA A 63 -12.42 -1.00 4.45
N VAL A 64 -11.51 -1.25 5.39
CA VAL A 64 -10.05 -1.06 5.19
C VAL A 64 -9.52 -1.97 4.10
N PHE A 65 -9.92 -3.24 4.06
CA PHE A 65 -9.54 -4.19 3.02
C PHE A 65 -10.00 -3.70 1.64
N ILE A 66 -11.27 -3.34 1.49
CA ILE A 66 -11.84 -2.83 0.23
C ILE A 66 -11.11 -1.56 -0.21
N ALA A 67 -10.85 -0.63 0.71
CA ALA A 67 -10.12 0.60 0.40
C ALA A 67 -8.71 0.31 -0.11
N LYS A 68 -7.97 -0.61 0.51
CA LYS A 68 -6.63 -1.00 0.08
C LYS A 68 -6.63 -1.70 -1.27
N VAL A 69 -7.52 -2.67 -1.48
CA VAL A 69 -7.67 -3.37 -2.77
C VAL A 69 -8.02 -2.37 -3.88
N THR A 70 -8.94 -1.45 -3.61
CA THR A 70 -9.31 -0.38 -4.55
C THR A 70 -8.11 0.50 -4.86
N GLY A 71 -7.39 1.00 -3.85
CA GLY A 71 -6.20 1.81 -4.04
C GLY A 71 -5.07 1.07 -4.77
N ALA A 72 -4.97 -0.25 -4.62
CA ALA A 72 -3.95 -1.07 -5.28
C ALA A 72 -4.28 -1.35 -6.75
N LEU A 73 -5.55 -1.69 -7.05
CA LEU A 73 -5.97 -2.17 -8.36
C LEU A 73 -6.46 -1.07 -9.30
N VAL A 74 -7.17 -0.05 -8.80
CA VAL A 74 -7.75 1.01 -9.64
C VAL A 74 -6.67 1.72 -10.48
N PRO A 75 -5.51 2.14 -9.94
CA PRO A 75 -4.48 2.79 -10.75
C PRO A 75 -3.96 1.89 -11.89
N LEU A 76 -3.76 0.60 -11.61
CA LEU A 76 -3.30 -0.38 -12.60
C LEU A 76 -4.36 -0.63 -13.68
N ILE A 77 -5.62 -0.90 -13.29
CA ILE A 77 -6.71 -1.18 -14.22
C ILE A 77 -6.91 -0.01 -15.18
N TYR A 78 -6.96 1.21 -14.64
CA TYR A 78 -7.13 2.42 -15.44
C TYR A 78 -5.92 2.74 -16.32
N HIS A 79 -4.70 2.39 -15.88
CA HIS A 79 -3.52 2.49 -16.73
C HIS A 79 -3.56 1.52 -17.93
N LEU A 80 -4.12 0.32 -17.74
CA LEU A 80 -4.25 -0.70 -18.80
C LEU A 80 -5.47 -0.50 -19.71
N ARG A 81 -6.52 0.18 -19.25
CA ARG A 81 -7.78 0.40 -19.99
C ARG A 81 -8.08 1.89 -20.23
N PRO A 82 -7.43 2.53 -21.23
CA PRO A 82 -7.80 3.89 -21.63
C PRO A 82 -9.21 3.94 -22.26
N PRO A 83 -9.94 5.08 -22.14
CA PRO A 83 -9.51 6.36 -21.55
C PRO A 83 -9.60 6.35 -20.02
N ALA A 84 -8.51 6.73 -19.36
CA ALA A 84 -8.51 6.85 -17.90
C ALA A 84 -9.02 8.21 -17.45
N HIS A 85 -9.99 8.24 -16.55
CA HIS A 85 -10.49 9.50 -15.99
C HIS A 85 -9.39 10.24 -15.22
N ALA A 86 -9.32 11.56 -15.40
CA ALA A 86 -8.31 12.40 -14.76
C ALA A 86 -8.34 12.33 -13.22
N TRP A 87 -9.53 12.17 -12.62
CA TRP A 87 -9.68 12.07 -11.17
C TRP A 87 -8.95 10.86 -10.57
N VAL A 88 -8.90 9.71 -11.27
CA VAL A 88 -8.17 8.51 -10.81
C VAL A 88 -6.70 8.84 -10.62
N ARG A 89 -6.15 9.63 -11.54
CA ARG A 89 -4.75 10.06 -11.49
C ARG A 89 -4.50 11.02 -10.33
N ILE A 90 -5.42 11.96 -10.08
CA ILE A 90 -5.33 12.89 -8.95
C ILE A 90 -5.36 12.12 -7.62
N VAL A 91 -6.34 11.23 -7.46
CA VAL A 91 -6.46 10.38 -6.26
C VAL A 91 -5.24 9.50 -6.09
N SER A 92 -4.68 8.94 -7.18
CA SER A 92 -3.46 8.13 -7.12
C SER A 92 -2.23 8.95 -6.66
N TRP A 93 -2.13 10.22 -7.06
CA TRP A 93 -1.08 11.13 -6.57
C TRP A 93 -1.25 11.46 -5.09
N VAL A 94 -2.46 11.82 -4.66
CA VAL A 94 -2.74 12.09 -3.25
C VAL A 94 -2.44 10.85 -2.41
N GLY A 95 -2.91 9.69 -2.86
CA GLY A 95 -2.65 8.40 -2.22
C GLY A 95 -1.16 8.09 -2.12
N SER A 96 -0.37 8.28 -3.19
CA SER A 96 1.07 8.02 -3.14
C SER A 96 1.80 8.93 -2.16
N ILE A 97 1.43 10.21 -2.09
CA ILE A 97 2.02 11.17 -1.12
C ILE A 97 1.71 10.74 0.31
N VAL A 98 0.45 10.39 0.60
CA VAL A 98 0.04 9.92 1.93
C VAL A 98 0.78 8.64 2.32
N LEU A 99 0.88 7.68 1.41
CA LEU A 99 1.59 6.41 1.62
C LEU A 99 3.08 6.63 1.90
N ILE A 100 3.74 7.50 1.13
CA ILE A 100 5.15 7.84 1.34
C ILE A 100 5.35 8.56 2.66
N GLY A 101 4.51 9.56 2.97
CA GLY A 101 4.61 10.33 4.21
C GLY A 101 4.40 9.45 5.44
N TRP A 102 3.34 8.65 5.45
CA TRP A 102 2.98 7.78 6.56
C TRP A 102 3.95 6.60 6.71
N GLY A 103 4.19 5.87 5.62
CA GLY A 103 5.11 4.73 5.59
C GLY A 103 6.56 5.16 5.84
N GLY A 104 7.00 6.25 5.23
CA GLY A 104 8.31 6.84 5.45
C GLY A 104 8.51 7.23 6.91
N ARG A 105 7.62 8.07 7.47
CA ARG A 105 7.69 8.47 8.88
C ARG A 105 7.75 7.27 9.81
N GLY A 106 6.87 6.28 9.62
CA GLY A 106 6.85 5.08 10.47
C GLY A 106 8.13 4.25 10.36
N THR A 107 8.66 4.08 9.15
CA THR A 107 9.89 3.32 8.89
C THR A 107 11.10 4.00 9.53
N PHE A 108 11.27 5.31 9.26
CA PHE A 108 12.39 6.08 9.81
C PHE A 108 12.31 6.19 11.32
N ALA A 109 11.12 6.48 11.89
CA ALA A 109 10.96 6.58 13.34
C ALA A 109 11.19 5.23 14.04
N GLY A 110 10.74 4.12 13.44
CA GLY A 110 11.01 2.77 13.93
C GLY A 110 12.50 2.48 14.00
N TRP A 111 13.20 2.61 12.87
CA TRP A 111 14.64 2.37 12.81
C TRP A 111 15.45 3.33 13.69
N GLN A 112 15.10 4.61 13.72
CA GLN A 112 15.77 5.59 14.59
C GLN A 112 15.68 5.18 16.06
N ARG A 113 14.51 4.72 16.53
CA ARG A 113 14.33 4.28 17.92
C ARG A 113 15.14 3.03 18.23
N VAL A 114 15.23 2.09 17.29
CA VAL A 114 16.04 0.87 17.44
C VAL A 114 17.53 1.21 17.50
N VAL A 115 18.03 1.99 16.54
CA VAL A 115 19.46 2.37 16.47
C VAL A 115 19.90 3.24 17.67
N THR A 116 19.01 4.06 18.21
CA THR A 116 19.29 4.89 19.39
C THR A 116 19.07 4.15 20.73
N GLY A 117 18.74 2.85 20.71
CA GLY A 117 18.49 2.06 21.91
C GLY A 117 17.21 2.43 22.67
N LYS A 118 16.31 3.24 22.08
CA LYS A 118 15.05 3.68 22.68
C LYS A 118 13.89 2.69 22.46
N ALA A 119 14.10 1.64 21.69
CA ALA A 119 13.15 0.56 21.47
C ALA A 119 13.91 -0.73 21.14
N SER A 120 13.34 -1.88 21.53
CA SER A 120 13.84 -3.20 21.14
C SER A 120 12.97 -3.79 20.03
N LEU A 121 13.61 -4.54 19.12
CA LEU A 121 12.93 -5.38 18.13
C LEU A 121 12.29 -6.63 18.75
N ASP A 122 12.57 -6.94 20.02
CA ASP A 122 11.83 -7.97 20.75
C ASP A 122 10.38 -7.56 21.03
N ASN A 123 10.09 -6.25 20.95
CA ASN A 123 8.72 -5.76 21.02
C ASN A 123 8.04 -5.97 19.65
N PRO A 124 6.99 -6.81 19.57
CA PRO A 124 6.36 -7.16 18.30
C PRO A 124 5.77 -5.95 17.57
N ILE A 125 5.30 -4.93 18.29
CA ILE A 125 4.77 -3.69 17.71
C ILE A 125 5.88 -2.92 17.00
N ILE A 126 7.04 -2.79 17.67
CA ILE A 126 8.21 -2.12 17.09
C ILE A 126 8.72 -2.91 15.89
N ALA A 127 8.85 -4.23 16.01
CA ALA A 127 9.28 -5.09 14.91
C ALA A 127 8.33 -4.99 13.71
N GLY A 128 7.02 -5.09 13.92
CA GLY A 128 6.01 -4.99 12.87
C GLY A 128 6.06 -3.67 12.13
N HIS A 129 6.05 -2.55 12.85
CA HIS A 129 6.10 -1.23 12.23
C HIS A 129 7.43 -0.96 11.53
N THR A 130 8.55 -1.45 12.09
CA THR A 130 9.90 -1.20 11.54
C THR A 130 10.18 -2.04 10.30
N TYR A 131 9.75 -3.31 10.27
CA TYR A 131 10.09 -4.24 9.19
C TYR A 131 8.97 -4.47 8.18
N LEU A 132 7.71 -4.43 8.60
CA LEU A 132 6.60 -4.92 7.79
C LEU A 132 5.64 -3.80 7.38
N TRP A 133 4.96 -3.17 8.35
CA TRP A 133 3.82 -2.31 8.05
C TRP A 133 4.22 -1.00 7.39
N SER A 134 5.12 -0.24 8.01
CA SER A 134 5.53 1.06 7.50
C SER A 134 6.37 0.96 6.21
N PRO A 135 7.32 0.02 6.09
CA PRO A 135 8.06 -0.18 4.84
C PRO A 135 7.16 -0.59 3.69
N LEU A 136 6.15 -1.45 3.92
CA LEU A 136 5.26 -1.90 2.85
C LEU A 136 4.38 -0.75 2.34
N PHE A 137 3.88 0.12 3.21
CA PHE A 137 3.22 1.37 2.79
C PHE A 137 4.15 2.27 1.98
N LEU A 138 5.41 2.43 2.42
CA LEU A 138 6.40 3.24 1.72
C LEU A 138 6.71 2.69 0.32
N ILE A 139 6.96 1.38 0.21
CA ILE A 139 7.23 0.68 -1.06
C ILE A 139 6.05 0.85 -2.01
N TRP A 140 4.83 0.62 -1.53
CA TRP A 140 3.62 0.82 -2.33
C TRP A 140 3.52 2.27 -2.84
N GLY A 141 3.70 3.25 -1.95
CA GLY A 141 3.67 4.68 -2.31
C GLY A 141 4.72 5.08 -3.33
N LEU A 142 5.98 4.64 -3.15
CA LEU A 142 7.10 4.93 -4.06
C LEU A 142 6.89 4.31 -5.45
N LEU A 143 6.43 3.06 -5.51
CA LEU A 143 6.14 2.37 -6.78
C LEU A 143 5.01 3.08 -7.53
N LEU A 144 3.93 3.45 -6.83
CA LEU A 144 2.82 4.18 -7.43
C LEU A 144 3.25 5.56 -7.92
N CYS A 145 4.02 6.29 -7.11
CA CYS A 145 4.58 7.61 -7.46
C CYS A 145 5.46 7.52 -8.72
N GLY A 146 6.40 6.57 -8.76
CA GLY A 146 7.23 6.31 -9.93
C GLY A 146 6.42 5.95 -11.18
N ALA A 147 5.39 5.13 -11.04
CA ALA A 147 4.50 4.76 -12.13
C ALA A 147 3.78 5.99 -12.72
N LEU A 148 3.32 6.90 -11.86
CA LEU A 148 2.66 8.14 -12.27
C LEU A 148 3.64 9.10 -12.97
N PHE A 149 4.88 9.21 -12.51
CA PHE A 149 5.91 10.03 -13.18
C PHE A 149 6.26 9.48 -14.58
N VAL A 150 6.59 8.19 -14.67
CA VAL A 150 6.97 7.54 -15.95
C VAL A 150 5.85 7.62 -16.98
N SER A 151 4.61 7.37 -16.54
CA SER A 151 3.43 7.47 -17.42
C SER A 151 3.08 8.91 -17.82
N ARG A 152 3.53 9.94 -17.07
CA ARG A 152 3.36 11.36 -17.44
C ARG A 152 4.32 11.75 -18.56
N ALA A 153 5.62 11.49 -18.35
CA ALA A 153 6.68 11.95 -19.24
C ALA A 153 6.50 11.43 -20.68
N ARG A 154 5.96 10.21 -20.84
CA ARG A 154 5.69 9.66 -22.17
C ARG A 154 4.47 10.31 -22.86
N ARG A 155 3.39 10.63 -22.13
CA ARG A 155 2.23 11.33 -22.73
C ARG A 155 2.64 12.69 -23.28
N GLN A 156 3.50 13.42 -22.58
CA GLN A 156 4.04 14.69 -23.05
C GLN A 156 4.89 14.53 -24.31
N LYS A 157 5.75 13.50 -24.38
CA LYS A 157 6.54 13.20 -25.59
C LYS A 157 5.68 12.87 -26.81
N VAL A 158 4.58 12.13 -26.63
CA VAL A 158 3.67 11.78 -27.75
C VAL A 158 2.85 12.98 -28.22
N SER A 159 2.52 13.92 -27.34
CA SER A 159 1.77 15.14 -27.72
C SER A 159 2.63 16.21 -28.41
N ALA A 160 3.96 16.09 -28.35
CA ALA A 160 4.92 17.04 -28.92
C ALA A 160 5.57 16.52 -30.23
N ALA A 161 5.23 15.31 -30.66
CA ALA A 161 5.66 14.69 -31.91
C ALA A 161 4.49 14.62 -32.89
#